data_AF-A0A8T0FDS2-F1
#
_entry.id   AF-A0A8T0FDS2-F1
#
_cell.length_a   1.000
_cell.length_b   1.000
_cell.length_c   1.000
_cell.angle_alpha   90.00
_cell.angle_beta   90.00
_cell.angle_gamma   90.00
#
_symmetry.space_group_name_H-M   'P 1'
#
loop_
_entity.id
_entity.type
_entity.pdbx_description
1 polymer ?
#
loop_
_entity_poly.entity_id
_entity_poly.type
_entity_poly.pdbx_seq_one_letter_code
_entity_poly.pdbx_strand_id
1 'polypeptide(L)'
;MVQRVGDNRRVVIAHMAKNLGISVSSAHSIVRHQMDYHKSCSRWVPYSLSSEDKGAGFAASLEFLQRYSSKGNDSLSCIITGDETRVTPFTQGTKQASMEWRHTSSPVRANSKVPQSTGKVMAAVSPIVKELSTPSLCRRALPLMLSRAYGETLRCLRKAGKNKRHRK
;
A
#
# COMPACT_ATOMS: atom_id res chain seq x y z
N MET A 1 25.69 -17.91 -22.81
CA MET A 1 24.95 -16.62 -22.85
C MET A 1 23.65 -16.64 -22.04
N VAL A 2 22.96 -17.79 -21.92
CA VAL A 2 21.63 -17.96 -21.28
C VAL A 2 21.62 -17.94 -19.74
N GLN A 3 22.72 -18.34 -19.08
CA GLN A 3 22.72 -18.55 -17.62
C GLN A 3 22.70 -17.25 -16.78
N ARG A 4 23.40 -16.19 -17.20
CA ARG A 4 23.67 -15.01 -16.32
C ARG A 4 22.44 -14.21 -15.86
N VAL A 5 21.39 -14.09 -16.67
CA VAL A 5 20.15 -13.36 -16.29
C VAL A 5 19.21 -14.26 -15.48
N GLY A 6 19.21 -15.57 -15.76
CA GLY A 6 18.49 -16.56 -14.97
C GLY A 6 19.05 -16.67 -13.55
N ASP A 7 20.38 -16.69 -13.43
CA ASP A 7 21.12 -16.83 -12.15
C ASP A 7 21.03 -15.57 -11.29
N ASN A 8 21.02 -14.38 -11.91
CA ASN A 8 20.89 -13.12 -11.20
C ASN A 8 19.90 -12.16 -11.89
N ARG A 9 18.71 -12.02 -11.30
CA ARG A 9 17.63 -11.19 -11.86
C ARG A 9 17.84 -9.68 -11.66
N ARG A 10 18.83 -9.26 -10.85
CA ARG A 10 19.12 -7.84 -10.57
C ARG A 10 20.28 -7.28 -11.39
N VAL A 11 20.68 -7.99 -12.44
CA VAL A 11 21.83 -7.60 -13.26
C VAL A 11 21.60 -6.25 -13.93
N VAL A 12 22.62 -5.40 -13.86
CA VAL A 12 22.69 -4.12 -14.57
C VAL A 12 23.16 -4.38 -16.00
N ILE A 13 22.39 -3.98 -17.01
CA ILE A 13 22.72 -4.20 -18.43
C ILE A 13 24.11 -3.64 -18.77
N ALA A 14 24.48 -2.48 -18.22
CA ALA A 14 25.79 -1.89 -18.45
C ALA A 14 26.94 -2.83 -18.03
N HIS A 15 26.78 -3.57 -16.93
CA HIS A 15 27.77 -4.55 -16.49
C HIS A 15 27.81 -5.77 -17.42
N MET A 16 26.65 -6.23 -17.93
CA MET A 16 26.62 -7.28 -18.95
C MET A 16 27.30 -6.85 -20.25
N ALA A 17 27.01 -5.64 -20.72
CA ALA A 17 27.58 -5.07 -21.93
C ALA A 17 29.11 -5.02 -21.83
N LYS A 18 29.64 -4.50 -20.70
CA LYS A 18 31.07 -4.46 -20.41
C LYS A 18 31.71 -5.86 -20.41
N ASN A 19 31.08 -6.83 -19.74
CA ASN A 19 31.61 -8.19 -19.65
C ASN A 19 31.57 -8.97 -20.98
N LEU A 20 30.69 -8.57 -21.89
CA LEU A 20 30.51 -9.20 -23.20
C LEU A 20 31.22 -8.42 -24.32
N GLY A 21 31.79 -7.25 -24.03
CA GLY A 21 32.42 -6.39 -25.04
C GLY A 21 31.45 -5.83 -26.08
N ILE A 22 30.16 -5.75 -25.76
CA ILE A 22 29.11 -5.26 -26.68
C ILE A 22 28.57 -3.91 -26.22
N SER A 23 27.85 -3.23 -27.12
CA SER A 23 27.14 -2.01 -26.74
C SER A 23 26.01 -2.30 -25.74
N VAL A 24 25.70 -1.31 -24.88
CA VAL A 24 24.59 -1.39 -23.92
C VAL A 24 23.25 -1.61 -24.62
N SER A 25 23.06 -0.98 -25.78
CA SER A 25 21.85 -1.11 -26.60
C SER A 25 21.70 -2.54 -27.15
N SER A 26 22.78 -3.13 -27.66
CA SER A 26 22.79 -4.52 -28.11
C SER A 26 22.47 -5.48 -26.97
N ALA A 27 23.09 -5.29 -25.80
CA ALA A 27 22.81 -6.09 -24.61
C ALA A 27 21.34 -5.98 -24.17
N HIS A 28 20.76 -4.77 -24.18
CA HIS A 28 19.35 -4.55 -23.89
C HIS A 28 18.43 -5.26 -24.90
N SER A 29 18.74 -5.15 -26.20
CA SER A 29 17.94 -5.76 -27.26
C SER A 29 17.92 -7.29 -27.17
N ILE A 30 19.06 -7.91 -26.88
CA ILE A 30 19.17 -9.37 -26.69
C ILE A 30 18.28 -9.80 -25.51
N VAL A 31 18.42 -9.15 -24.35
CA VAL A 31 17.65 -9.50 -23.14
C VAL A 31 16.15 -9.33 -23.37
N ARG A 32 15.74 -8.23 -24.04
CA ARG A 32 14.33 -7.91 -24.21
C ARG A 32 13.62 -8.69 -25.32
N HIS A 33 14.27 -8.85 -26.47
CA HIS A 33 13.63 -9.33 -27.69
C HIS A 33 14.05 -10.76 -28.08
N GLN A 34 15.26 -11.18 -27.74
CA GLN A 34 15.72 -12.54 -28.07
C GLN A 34 15.51 -13.52 -26.92
N MET A 35 15.50 -13.01 -25.68
CA MET A 35 15.34 -13.82 -24.48
C MET A 35 13.98 -13.60 -23.79
N ASP A 36 13.14 -12.69 -24.29
CA ASP A 36 11.82 -12.37 -23.74
C ASP A 36 11.80 -12.01 -22.24
N TYR A 37 12.84 -11.29 -21.79
CA TYR A 37 12.89 -10.73 -20.44
C TYR A 37 12.43 -9.27 -20.42
N HIS A 38 11.61 -8.95 -19.42
CA HIS A 38 11.20 -7.58 -19.13
C HIS A 38 11.64 -7.19 -17.71
N LYS A 39 12.01 -5.92 -17.53
CA LYS A 39 12.37 -5.40 -16.21
C LYS A 39 11.10 -4.93 -15.50
N SER A 40 10.71 -5.60 -14.42
CA SER A 40 9.55 -5.23 -13.62
C SER A 40 9.90 -5.12 -12.15
N CYS A 41 9.21 -4.24 -11.43
CA CYS A 41 9.23 -4.20 -9.98
C CYS A 41 8.10 -5.06 -9.42
N SER A 42 8.32 -5.71 -8.28
CA SER A 42 7.23 -6.38 -7.57
C SER A 42 6.14 -5.40 -7.16
N ARG A 43 4.89 -5.88 -7.12
CA ARG A 43 3.80 -5.15 -6.50
C ARG A 43 3.95 -5.23 -4.98
N TRP A 44 4.00 -4.08 -4.32
CA TRP A 44 4.14 -4.01 -2.86
C TRP A 44 2.76 -4.16 -2.23
N VAL A 45 2.59 -5.19 -1.40
CA VAL A 45 1.35 -5.44 -0.67
C VAL A 45 1.65 -5.30 0.84
N PRO A 46 0.80 -4.59 1.61
CA PRO A 46 1.03 -4.43 3.05
C PRO A 46 1.16 -5.76 3.80
N TYR A 47 0.35 -6.75 3.42
CA TYR A 47 0.29 -8.07 4.06
C TYR A 47 0.06 -9.18 3.04
N SER A 48 0.56 -10.38 3.33
CA SER A 48 0.15 -11.59 2.63
C SER A 48 -1.12 -12.12 3.30
N LEU A 49 -2.27 -11.94 2.66
CA LEU A 49 -3.56 -12.37 3.18
C LEU A 49 -3.71 -13.90 3.07
N SER A 50 -4.19 -14.54 4.13
CA SER A 50 -4.60 -15.94 4.11
C SER A 50 -5.84 -16.14 3.23
N SER A 51 -6.19 -17.39 2.91
CA SER A 51 -7.45 -17.71 2.23
C SER A 51 -8.66 -17.28 3.04
N GLU A 52 -8.58 -17.40 4.37
CA GLU A 52 -9.63 -17.01 5.31
C GLU A 52 -9.83 -15.50 5.32
N ASP A 53 -8.74 -14.71 5.41
CA ASP A 53 -8.80 -13.24 5.35
C ASP A 53 -9.45 -12.75 4.05
N LYS A 54 -9.12 -13.41 2.94
CA LYS A 54 -9.71 -13.11 1.63
C LYS A 54 -11.19 -13.46 1.60
N GLY A 55 -11.58 -14.60 2.17
CA GLY A 55 -12.98 -15.02 2.29
C GLY A 55 -13.80 -14.04 3.13
N ALA A 56 -13.29 -13.66 4.30
CA ALA A 56 -13.91 -12.66 5.17
C ALA A 56 -14.03 -11.29 4.48
N GLY A 57 -12.96 -10.84 3.80
CA GLY A 57 -12.97 -9.61 3.02
C GLY A 57 -14.01 -9.63 1.89
N PHE A 58 -14.14 -10.75 1.18
CA PHE A 58 -15.13 -10.94 0.13
C PHE A 58 -16.57 -10.90 0.69
N ALA A 59 -16.84 -11.64 1.76
CA ALA A 59 -18.17 -11.68 2.38
C ALA A 59 -18.61 -10.29 2.88
N ALA A 60 -17.74 -9.57 3.59
CA ALA A 60 -18.03 -8.21 4.04
C ALA A 60 -18.26 -7.24 2.87
N SER A 61 -17.48 -7.37 1.79
CA SER A 61 -17.65 -6.55 0.59
C SER A 61 -18.99 -6.82 -0.11
N LEU A 62 -19.40 -8.09 -0.18
CA LEU A 62 -20.68 -8.49 -0.76
C LEU A 62 -21.86 -7.96 0.05
N GLU A 63 -21.82 -8.08 1.37
CA GLU A 63 -22.83 -7.52 2.26
C GLU A 63 -22.94 -5.99 2.11
N PHE A 64 -21.80 -5.30 2.05
CA PHE A 64 -21.77 -3.86 1.82
C PHE A 64 -22.37 -3.48 0.46
N LEU A 65 -22.05 -4.23 -0.59
CA LEU A 65 -22.59 -4.01 -1.93
C LEU A 65 -24.11 -4.23 -1.99
N GLN A 66 -24.63 -5.26 -1.33
CA GLN A 66 -26.07 -5.51 -1.24
C GLN A 66 -26.79 -4.37 -0.51
N ARG A 67 -26.23 -3.91 0.62
CA ARG A 67 -26.76 -2.75 1.35
C ARG A 67 -26.76 -1.49 0.50
N TYR A 68 -25.66 -1.23 -0.22
CA TYR A 68 -25.57 -0.10 -1.15
C TYR A 68 -26.61 -0.21 -2.27
N SER A 69 -26.83 -1.40 -2.83
CA SER A 69 -27.83 -1.61 -3.88
C SER A 69 -29.25 -1.29 -3.40
N SER A 70 -29.57 -1.57 -2.13
CA SER A 70 -30.89 -1.28 -1.55
C SER A 70 -31.10 0.18 -1.13
N LYS A 71 -30.05 0.86 -0.63
CA LYS A 71 -30.16 2.19 0.03
C LYS A 71 -29.41 3.29 -0.71
N GLY A 72 -28.70 2.97 -1.77
CA GLY A 72 -27.88 3.90 -2.56
C GLY A 72 -26.94 4.74 -1.68
N ASN A 73 -26.84 6.03 -2.02
CA ASN A 73 -25.96 6.98 -1.35
C ASN A 73 -26.34 7.27 0.10
N ASP A 74 -27.56 6.95 0.54
CA ASP A 74 -27.94 7.13 1.95
C ASP A 74 -27.12 6.24 2.87
N SER A 75 -26.76 5.03 2.39
CA SER A 75 -25.87 4.12 3.11
C SER A 75 -24.47 4.72 3.31
N LEU A 76 -23.95 5.46 2.33
CA LEU A 76 -22.65 6.12 2.42
C LEU A 76 -22.68 7.38 3.29
N SER A 77 -23.80 8.12 3.26
CA SER A 77 -23.96 9.38 4.00
C SER A 77 -23.83 9.23 5.52
N CYS A 78 -24.04 8.01 6.03
CA CYS A 78 -23.97 7.69 7.44
C CYS A 78 -22.61 7.13 7.89
N ILE A 79 -21.70 6.84 6.96
CA ILE A 79 -20.39 6.24 7.28
C ILE A 79 -19.43 7.34 7.74
N ILE A 80 -18.90 7.15 8.95
CA ILE A 80 -17.80 7.97 9.48
C ILE A 80 -16.55 7.09 9.47
N THR A 81 -15.56 7.46 8.66
CA THR A 81 -14.27 6.75 8.59
C THR A 81 -13.20 7.51 9.37
N GLY A 82 -12.32 6.77 10.03
CA GLY A 82 -11.09 7.28 10.62
C GLY A 82 -10.02 6.22 10.53
N ASP A 83 -8.79 6.63 10.26
CA ASP A 83 -7.63 5.75 10.22
C ASP A 83 -6.46 6.38 10.97
N GLU A 84 -5.58 5.52 11.50
CA GLU A 84 -4.35 5.93 12.16
C GLU A 84 -3.17 5.60 11.26
N THR A 85 -2.60 6.64 10.63
CA THR A 85 -1.41 6.47 9.79
C THR A 85 -0.14 6.55 10.64
N ARG A 86 0.70 5.53 10.50
CA ARG A 86 2.06 5.53 11.05
C ARG A 86 3.01 6.27 10.11
N VAL A 87 3.60 7.34 10.59
CA VAL A 87 4.65 8.07 9.89
C VAL A 87 6.01 7.61 10.42
N THR A 88 6.85 7.09 9.53
CA THR A 88 8.22 6.68 9.85
C THR A 88 9.22 7.73 9.33
N PRO A 89 10.21 8.15 10.12
CA PRO A 89 11.30 9.01 9.65
C PRO A 89 12.19 8.32 8.60
N PHE A 90 12.14 6.99 8.51
CA PHE A 90 12.94 6.19 7.60
C PHE A 90 12.16 5.82 6.33
N THR A 91 12.79 6.04 5.17
CA THR A 91 12.27 5.66 3.85
C THR A 91 12.63 4.20 3.56
N GLN A 92 11.64 3.32 3.44
CA GLN A 92 11.88 1.95 2.96
C GLN A 92 12.50 1.98 1.54
N GLY A 93 13.22 0.91 1.17
CA GLY A 93 13.80 0.76 -0.17
C GLY A 93 12.79 1.09 -1.26
N THR A 94 13.21 1.85 -2.28
CA THR A 94 12.30 2.37 -3.30
C THR A 94 11.72 1.25 -4.16
N LYS A 95 10.55 1.48 -4.77
CA LYS A 95 9.96 0.58 -5.77
C LYS A 95 10.97 0.26 -6.90
N GLN A 96 11.81 1.24 -7.27
CA GLN A 96 12.88 1.07 -8.25
C GLN A 96 13.98 0.11 -7.78
N ALA A 97 14.35 0.13 -6.50
CA ALA A 97 15.32 -0.82 -5.93
C ALA A 97 14.82 -2.29 -5.96
N SER A 98 13.51 -2.50 -6.13
CA SER A 98 12.91 -3.84 -6.29
C SER A 98 12.79 -4.31 -7.75
N MET A 99 13.38 -3.60 -8.72
CA MET A 99 13.33 -3.98 -10.14
C MET A 99 14.20 -5.20 -10.42
N GLU A 100 13.59 -6.19 -11.07
CA GLU A 100 14.21 -7.45 -11.46
C GLU A 100 13.83 -7.78 -12.91
N TRP A 101 14.74 -8.42 -13.62
CA TRP A 101 14.47 -9.03 -14.92
C TRP A 101 13.63 -10.28 -14.72
N ARG A 102 12.54 -10.38 -15.48
CA ARG A 102 11.63 -11.51 -15.45
C ARG A 102 11.35 -12.00 -16.85
N HIS A 103 11.35 -13.32 -17.00
CA HIS A 103 10.89 -13.94 -18.22
C HIS A 103 9.38 -13.75 -18.37
N THR A 104 8.91 -13.62 -19.60
CA THR A 104 7.49 -13.36 -19.89
C THR A 104 6.55 -14.46 -19.37
N SER A 105 7.00 -15.72 -19.30
CA SER A 105 6.20 -16.81 -18.71
C SER A 105 6.22 -16.88 -17.18
N SER A 106 6.95 -15.99 -16.50
CA SER A 106 7.11 -16.04 -15.04
C SER A 106 5.92 -15.38 -14.30
N PRO A 107 5.39 -15.98 -13.23
CA PRO A 107 4.29 -15.39 -12.47
C PRO A 107 4.70 -14.08 -11.80
N VAL A 108 3.75 -13.15 -11.68
CA VAL A 108 3.96 -11.87 -11.00
C VAL A 108 4.15 -12.10 -9.50
N ARG A 109 5.35 -11.77 -9.00
CA ARG A 109 5.62 -11.80 -7.55
C ARG A 109 5.14 -10.52 -6.89
N ALA A 110 4.40 -10.69 -5.79
CA ALA A 110 4.13 -9.64 -4.83
C ALA A 110 5.19 -9.70 -3.72
N ASN A 111 5.66 -8.54 -3.29
CA ASN A 111 6.51 -8.45 -2.11
C ASN A 111 5.65 -7.94 -0.95
N SER A 112 5.69 -8.65 0.18
CA SER A 112 5.08 -8.17 1.42
C SER A 112 6.02 -7.17 2.11
N LYS A 113 5.44 -6.13 2.72
CA LYS A 113 6.20 -5.24 3.59
C LYS A 113 6.53 -5.96 4.90
N VAL A 114 7.81 -6.05 5.23
CA VAL A 114 8.22 -6.40 6.60
C VAL A 114 8.04 -5.15 7.48
N PRO A 115 7.29 -5.22 8.60
CA PRO A 115 7.18 -4.10 9.51
C PRO A 115 8.53 -3.82 10.19
N GLN A 116 9.08 -2.63 10.05
CA GLN A 116 10.23 -2.20 10.87
C GLN A 116 9.76 -1.83 12.28
N SER A 117 10.55 -2.10 13.31
CA SER A 117 10.15 -2.02 14.72
C SER A 117 10.39 -0.65 15.40
N THR A 118 11.20 0.26 14.85
CA THR A 118 11.74 1.39 15.63
C THR A 118 11.38 2.77 15.06
N GLY A 119 11.00 3.73 15.92
CA GLY A 119 10.93 5.17 15.60
C GLY A 119 9.62 5.71 15.00
N LYS A 120 8.47 5.10 15.27
CA LYS A 120 7.17 5.45 14.64
C LYS A 120 6.45 6.59 15.37
N VAL A 121 5.88 7.52 14.61
CA VAL A 121 4.93 8.53 15.10
C VAL A 121 3.54 8.17 14.58
N MET A 122 2.52 8.28 15.45
CA MET A 122 1.12 8.03 15.10
C MET A 122 0.42 9.34 14.71
N ALA A 123 -0.25 9.36 13.56
CA ALA A 123 -1.13 10.43 13.14
C ALA A 123 -2.56 9.88 12.99
N ALA A 124 -3.55 10.51 13.63
CA ALA A 124 -4.95 10.17 13.45
C ALA A 124 -5.55 11.06 12.36
N VAL A 125 -6.13 10.46 11.32
CA VAL A 125 -6.77 11.17 10.21
C VAL A 125 -8.22 10.72 10.12
N SER A 126 -9.16 11.66 10.23
CA SER A 126 -10.57 11.39 9.94
C SER A 126 -11.02 12.30 8.79
N PRO A 127 -11.19 11.75 7.57
CA PRO A 127 -11.83 12.50 6.50
C PRO A 127 -13.35 12.49 6.75
N ILE A 128 -13.85 13.56 7.37
CA ILE A 128 -15.30 13.81 7.42
C ILE A 128 -15.75 14.16 6.00
N VAL A 129 -16.71 13.41 5.46
CA VAL A 129 -17.24 13.61 4.10
C VAL A 129 -17.71 15.06 3.93
N LYS A 130 -17.03 15.79 3.05
CA LYS A 130 -17.22 17.18 2.57
C LYS A 130 -17.47 18.23 3.66
N GLU A 131 -16.58 19.23 3.67
CA GLU A 131 -16.62 20.48 4.46
C GLU A 131 -16.26 20.35 5.94
N LEU A 132 -14.95 20.25 6.20
CA LEU A 132 -14.20 21.16 7.08
C LEU A 132 -12.77 20.62 7.20
N SER A 133 -11.85 21.31 6.54
CA SER A 133 -10.41 21.17 6.77
C SER A 133 -10.08 21.70 8.16
N THR A 134 -10.16 20.85 9.18
CA THR A 134 -9.45 21.10 10.44
C THR A 134 -8.59 19.88 10.79
N PRO A 135 -7.30 19.87 10.40
CA PRO A 135 -6.36 18.92 10.98
C PRO A 135 -6.22 19.25 12.47
N SER A 136 -6.87 18.47 13.34
CA SER A 136 -6.66 18.61 14.78
C SER A 136 -5.23 18.21 15.12
N LEU A 137 -4.49 19.21 15.61
CA LEU A 137 -3.05 19.23 15.86
C LEU A 137 -2.54 18.02 16.67
N CYS A 138 -1.48 17.40 16.17
CA CYS A 138 -0.73 16.32 16.82
C CYS A 138 -0.10 16.81 18.13
N ARG A 139 -0.53 16.27 19.29
CA ARG A 139 0.32 16.28 20.49
C ARG A 139 1.22 15.05 20.45
N ARG A 140 2.52 15.35 20.31
CA ARG A 140 3.71 14.60 20.72
C ARG A 140 3.43 13.20 21.30
N ALA A 141 3.85 12.19 20.53
CA ALA A 141 4.15 10.80 20.90
C ALA A 141 3.71 10.36 22.31
N LEU A 142 2.41 10.18 22.50
CA LEU A 142 1.93 9.19 23.46
C LEU A 142 1.51 7.96 22.66
N PRO A 143 1.90 6.74 23.06
CA PRO A 143 1.30 5.56 22.49
C PRO A 143 -0.19 5.63 22.79
N LEU A 144 -1.02 5.89 21.76
CA LEU A 144 -2.48 5.72 21.79
C LEU A 144 -2.89 4.24 21.94
N MET A 145 -2.01 3.43 22.55
CA MET A 145 -2.28 2.12 23.13
C MET A 145 -2.91 2.25 24.53
N LEU A 146 -3.35 3.44 24.97
CA LEU A 146 -4.20 3.59 26.15
C LEU A 146 -5.64 3.82 25.69
N SER A 147 -6.49 2.81 25.87
CA SER A 147 -7.93 2.80 25.54
C SER A 147 -8.70 4.06 25.95
N ARG A 148 -8.25 4.76 27.00
CA ARG A 148 -8.83 6.02 27.48
C ARG A 148 -8.75 7.15 26.45
N ALA A 149 -7.60 7.37 25.85
CA ALA A 149 -7.39 8.48 24.90
C ALA A 149 -8.14 8.24 23.58
N TYR A 150 -8.20 6.98 23.12
CA TYR A 150 -9.02 6.60 21.97
C TYR A 150 -10.52 6.79 22.25
N GLY A 151 -10.98 6.41 23.44
CA GLY A 151 -12.37 6.62 23.87
C GLY A 151 -12.78 8.09 23.90
N GLU A 152 -11.89 9.00 24.27
CA GLU A 152 -12.12 10.45 24.20
C GLU A 152 -12.27 10.94 22.77
N THR A 153 -11.40 10.50 21.86
CA THR A 153 -11.48 10.80 20.43
C THR A 153 -12.81 10.33 19.84
N LEU A 154 -13.26 9.11 20.14
CA LEU A 154 -14.56 8.60 19.69
C LEU A 154 -15.74 9.39 20.25
N ARG A 155 -15.66 9.85 21.51
CA ARG A 155 -16.69 10.72 22.10
C ARG A 155 -16.75 12.07 21.37
N CYS A 156 -15.61 12.66 21.06
CA CYS A 156 -15.53 13.91 20.30
C CYS A 156 -16.09 13.75 18.89
N LEU A 157 -15.71 12.68 18.18
CA LEU A 157 -16.24 12.36 16.84
C LEU A 157 -17.76 12.14 16.88
N ARG A 158 -18.28 11.43 17.89
CA ARG A 158 -19.72 11.23 18.05
C ARG A 158 -20.47 12.54 18.26
N LYS A 159 -19.94 13.46 19.09
CA LYS A 159 -20.53 14.80 19.30
C LYS A 159 -20.52 15.61 18.00
N ALA A 160 -19.40 15.64 17.29
CA ALA A 160 -19.29 16.33 16.00
C ALA A 160 -20.27 15.77 14.95
N GLY A 161 -20.41 14.45 14.89
CA GLY A 161 -21.37 13.78 14.00
C GLY A 161 -22.84 14.12 14.32
N LYS A 162 -23.22 14.17 15.60
CA LYS A 162 -24.56 14.61 16.03
C LYS A 162 -24.85 16.05 15.61
N ASN A 163 -23.89 16.95 15.81
CA ASN A 163 -24.04 18.36 15.45
C ASN A 163 -24.18 18.55 13.93
N LYS A 164 -23.50 17.74 13.11
CA LYS A 164 -23.64 17.78 11.64
C LYS A 164 -25.02 17.31 11.18
N ARG A 165 -25.62 16.31 11.83
CA ARG A 165 -26.98 15.83 11.51
C ARG A 165 -28.08 16.80 11.91
N HIS A 166 -27.88 17.62 12.95
CA HIS A 166 -28.84 18.65 13.37
C HIS A 166 -28.78 19.94 12.53
N ARG A 167 -27.74 20.12 11.72
CA ARG A 167 -27.54 21.30 10.85
C ARG A 167 -27.99 21.09 9.40
N LYS A 168 -28.45 19.88 9.04
CA LYS A 168 -29.10 19.56 7.76
C LYS A 168 -30.60 19.62 7.95
#